data_AF-A0A2T0MUD6-F1
#
_entry.id   AF-A0A2T0MUD6-F1
#
_cell.length_a   1.000
_cell.length_b   1.000
_cell.length_c   1.000
_cell.angle_alpha   90.00
_cell.angle_beta   90.00
_cell.angle_gamma   90.00
#
_symmetry.space_group_name_H-M   'P 1'
#
loop_
_entity.id
_entity.type
_entity.pdbx_description
1 polymer ?
#
loop_
_entity_poly.entity_id
_entity_poly.type
_entity_poly.pdbx_seq_one_letter_code
_entity_poly.pdbx_strand_id
1 'polypeptide(L)'
;MNGSEAAGEDFREHGRGHRGMTGHQERPLLFLDVDGPLLPFGDGARSSGGGLGDGARPSGGGHLARLDPRAGLRLAALPCHLVWATTWEDRANTEIAPRLGLPRLPVVNWPEPSPEDEREDRWFGLCWKTRTLVAWASGRPFVWIDDEITDADRAWVSAHHPGRALLHHVPSARGLTGDDFSALDHWLRAV
;
A
#
# COMPACT_ATOMS: atom_id res chain seq x y z
N MET A 1 32.63 67.70 0.81
CA MET A 1 33.86 67.66 1.64
C MET A 1 33.45 66.97 2.94
N ASN A 2 33.82 65.76 3.32
CA ASN A 2 34.66 64.63 2.86
C ASN A 2 33.83 63.34 3.19
N GLY A 3 33.87 62.22 2.49
CA GLY A 3 35.04 61.34 2.26
C GLY A 3 35.49 60.72 3.61
N SER A 4 35.58 59.40 3.84
CA SER A 4 35.78 58.25 2.96
C SER A 4 35.58 56.92 3.73
N GLU A 5 35.27 55.84 2.96
CA GLU A 5 35.76 54.43 3.02
C GLU A 5 35.63 53.59 4.31
N ALA A 6 35.52 52.26 4.31
CA ALA A 6 35.10 51.17 3.41
C ALA A 6 35.32 49.84 4.20
N ALA A 7 34.92 48.70 3.60
CA ALA A 7 35.08 47.29 4.05
C ALA A 7 34.06 46.84 5.11
N GLY A 8 33.23 45.81 4.93
CA GLY A 8 33.23 44.71 3.97
C GLY A 8 33.64 43.42 4.69
N GLU A 9 32.68 42.65 5.22
CA GLU A 9 32.89 41.23 5.53
C GLU A 9 31.61 40.42 5.22
N ASP A 10 31.78 39.61 4.17
CA ASP A 10 30.95 38.52 3.68
C ASP A 10 31.09 37.34 4.67
N PHE A 11 30.05 36.99 5.42
CA PHE A 11 30.00 35.71 6.12
C PHE A 11 28.98 34.78 5.46
N ARG A 12 29.48 34.15 4.40
CA ARG A 12 28.99 32.86 3.92
C ARG A 12 29.22 31.83 5.03
N GLU A 13 28.15 31.31 5.62
CA GLU A 13 28.21 29.99 6.26
C GLU A 13 27.83 28.91 5.25
N HIS A 14 28.88 28.30 4.69
CA HIS A 14 28.79 27.00 4.04
C HIS A 14 28.69 25.90 5.11
N GLY A 15 27.56 25.17 5.08
CA GLY A 15 27.55 23.71 5.07
C GLY A 15 28.02 22.95 6.31
N ARG A 16 27.06 22.36 7.02
CA ARG A 16 27.16 20.95 7.42
C ARG A 16 25.89 20.20 7.04
N GLY A 17 26.03 19.35 6.03
CA GLY A 17 24.97 18.51 5.52
C GLY A 17 24.45 17.55 6.59
N HIS A 18 23.13 17.55 6.76
CA HIS A 18 22.41 16.33 7.16
C HIS A 18 21.97 15.61 5.90
N ARG A 19 22.95 15.07 5.16
CA ARG A 19 22.69 14.07 4.12
C ARG A 19 22.64 12.72 4.83
N GLY A 20 21.48 12.36 5.34
CA GLY A 20 21.36 11.11 6.10
C GLY A 20 20.00 10.77 6.70
N MET A 21 18.86 11.27 6.20
CA MET A 21 17.53 10.77 6.62
C MET A 21 16.44 10.80 5.52
N THR A 22 16.70 11.31 4.32
CA THR A 22 15.65 11.56 3.30
C THR A 22 15.23 10.30 2.52
N GLY A 23 16.12 9.31 2.36
CA GLY A 23 15.84 8.13 1.53
C GLY A 23 14.74 7.19 2.06
N HIS A 24 14.35 7.30 3.34
CA HIS A 24 13.25 6.52 3.90
C HIS A 24 11.91 7.25 3.84
N GLN A 25 11.87 8.59 3.82
CA GLN A 25 10.60 9.33 3.74
C GLN A 25 10.12 9.51 2.28
N GLU A 26 11.01 9.30 1.30
CA GLU A 26 10.72 9.45 -0.13
C GLU A 26 10.23 8.16 -0.81
N ARG A 27 10.37 6.99 -0.17
CA ARG A 27 9.94 5.73 -0.81
C ARG A 27 8.43 5.69 -1.02
N PRO A 28 7.95 5.10 -2.12
CA PRO A 28 6.53 4.92 -2.36
C PRO A 28 5.87 4.10 -1.24
N LEU A 29 4.59 4.35 -1.04
CA LEU A 29 3.74 3.58 -0.14
C LEU A 29 3.12 2.40 -0.88
N LEU A 30 2.82 1.33 -0.16
CA LEU A 30 1.99 0.23 -0.66
C LEU A 30 0.93 -0.08 0.39
N PHE A 31 -0.29 0.30 0.08
CA PHE A 31 -1.50 -0.01 0.84
C PHE A 31 -1.97 -1.41 0.47
N LEU A 32 -2.07 -2.28 1.48
CA LEU A 32 -2.33 -3.70 1.29
C LEU A 32 -3.60 -4.11 2.02
N ASP A 33 -4.60 -4.54 1.25
CA ASP A 33 -5.73 -5.27 1.80
C ASP A 33 -5.38 -6.75 2.06
N VAL A 34 -6.17 -7.40 2.92
CA VAL A 34 -6.00 -8.79 3.33
C VAL A 34 -6.93 -9.72 2.55
N ASP A 35 -8.22 -9.41 2.51
CA ASP A 35 -9.24 -10.30 1.95
C ASP A 35 -9.22 -10.16 0.44
N GLY A 36 -9.01 -11.26 -0.28
CA GLY A 36 -8.76 -11.22 -1.73
C GLY A 36 -7.26 -11.30 -2.04
N PRO A 37 -6.46 -10.23 -1.88
CA PRO A 37 -5.03 -10.24 -2.23
C PRO A 37 -4.21 -11.30 -1.48
N LEU A 38 -4.37 -11.41 -0.16
CA LEU A 38 -3.61 -12.34 0.69
C LEU A 38 -4.42 -13.57 1.07
N LEU A 39 -5.72 -13.39 1.26
CA LEU A 39 -6.67 -14.44 1.64
C LEU A 39 -7.76 -14.55 0.58
N PRO A 40 -7.53 -15.34 -0.49
CA PRO A 40 -8.49 -15.42 -1.57
C PRO A 40 -9.81 -16.04 -1.13
N PHE A 41 -10.94 -15.48 -1.56
CA PHE A 41 -12.28 -15.95 -1.19
C PHE A 41 -13.23 -15.98 -2.39
N GLY A 42 -14.43 -16.55 -2.18
CA GLY A 42 -15.43 -16.70 -3.24
C GLY A 42 -15.24 -17.96 -4.10
N ASP A 43 -16.11 -18.10 -5.10
CA ASP A 43 -16.14 -19.27 -5.97
C ASP A 43 -14.87 -19.36 -6.82
N GLY A 44 -14.28 -20.55 -6.86
CA GLY A 44 -13.01 -20.78 -7.57
C GLY A 44 -11.76 -20.37 -6.77
N ALA A 45 -11.91 -19.95 -5.51
CA ALA A 45 -10.77 -19.65 -4.66
C ALA A 45 -9.87 -20.87 -4.49
N ARG A 46 -8.66 -20.83 -5.07
CA ARG A 46 -7.74 -21.96 -5.01
C ARG A 46 -7.28 -22.12 -3.56
N SER A 47 -7.41 -23.33 -3.03
CA SER A 47 -6.69 -23.69 -1.81
C SER A 47 -5.22 -23.69 -2.16
N SER A 48 -4.47 -22.77 -1.57
CA SER A 48 -3.01 -22.63 -1.67
C SER A 48 -2.34 -23.85 -1.02
N GLY A 49 -2.42 -24.99 -1.70
CA GLY A 49 -1.67 -26.20 -1.45
C GLY A 49 -0.99 -26.58 -2.75
N GLY A 50 0.33 -26.37 -2.83
CA GLY A 50 1.15 -26.90 -3.92
C GLY A 50 0.95 -28.41 -4.04
N GLY A 51 0.82 -28.89 -5.27
CA GLY A 51 0.23 -30.17 -5.61
C GLY A 51 0.72 -31.39 -4.82
N LEU A 52 -0.25 -32.15 -4.32
CA LEU A 52 -0.34 -33.60 -4.41
C LEU A 52 -1.85 -33.92 -4.51
N GLY A 53 -2.17 -35.01 -5.23
CA GLY A 53 -3.53 -35.39 -5.56
C GLY A 53 -4.45 -35.65 -4.36
N ASP A 54 -5.73 -35.82 -4.70
CA ASP A 54 -6.83 -36.26 -3.86
C ASP A 54 -7.28 -35.36 -2.70
N GLY A 55 -8.44 -34.72 -2.93
CA GLY A 55 -9.67 -35.03 -2.17
C GLY A 55 -9.74 -34.69 -0.68
N ALA A 56 -8.67 -34.23 -0.05
CA ALA A 56 -8.68 -33.88 1.37
C ALA A 56 -8.73 -32.35 1.51
N ARG A 57 -9.93 -31.80 1.73
CA ARG A 57 -10.04 -30.54 2.47
C ARG A 57 -9.27 -30.74 3.77
N PRO A 58 -8.29 -29.90 4.13
CA PRO A 58 -7.69 -29.96 5.46
C PRO A 58 -8.78 -29.59 6.47
N SER A 59 -9.46 -30.60 6.98
CA SER A 59 -10.38 -30.47 8.11
C SER A 59 -9.55 -30.12 9.34
N GLY A 60 -9.43 -28.81 9.62
CA GLY A 60 -8.86 -28.32 10.88
C GLY A 60 -7.98 -27.06 10.78
N GLY A 61 -7.51 -26.69 9.59
CA GLY A 61 -6.79 -25.42 9.40
C GLY A 61 -7.78 -24.30 9.15
N GLY A 62 -7.93 -23.35 10.08
CA GLY A 62 -8.76 -22.15 9.87
C GLY A 62 -8.36 -21.39 8.61
N HIS A 63 -9.21 -20.48 8.13
CA HIS A 63 -9.01 -19.68 6.91
C HIS A 63 -7.58 -19.13 6.73
N LEU A 64 -6.92 -18.75 7.83
CA LEU A 64 -5.55 -18.25 7.88
C LEU A 64 -4.45 -19.25 7.47
N ALA A 65 -4.73 -20.56 7.50
CA ALA A 65 -3.80 -21.59 7.05
C ALA A 65 -3.54 -21.53 5.53
N ARG A 66 -4.34 -20.75 4.80
CA ARG A 66 -4.20 -20.52 3.35
C ARG A 66 -3.18 -19.42 3.01
N LEU A 67 -2.66 -18.68 3.98
CA LEU A 67 -1.62 -17.68 3.70
C LEU A 67 -0.36 -18.38 3.16
N ASP A 68 0.16 -17.90 2.03
CA ASP A 68 1.44 -18.34 1.47
C ASP A 68 2.58 -17.51 2.08
N PRO A 69 3.48 -18.08 2.91
CA PRO A 69 4.61 -17.34 3.48
C PRO A 69 5.54 -16.76 2.41
N ARG A 70 5.57 -17.33 1.19
CA ARG A 70 6.35 -16.80 0.07
C ARG A 70 5.79 -15.47 -0.44
N ALA A 71 4.52 -15.15 -0.19
CA ALA A 71 3.98 -13.83 -0.47
C ALA A 71 4.60 -12.78 0.45
N GLY A 72 4.80 -13.09 1.73
CA GLY A 72 5.46 -12.20 2.68
C GLY A 72 6.90 -11.88 2.32
N LEU A 73 7.69 -12.88 1.91
CA LEU A 73 9.05 -12.68 1.40
C LEU A 73 9.08 -11.77 0.16
N ARG A 74 8.12 -11.93 -0.76
CA ARG A 74 8.01 -11.11 -1.97
C ARG A 74 7.59 -9.67 -1.64
N LEU A 75 6.62 -9.48 -0.74
CA LEU A 75 6.21 -8.16 -0.24
C LEU A 75 7.37 -7.42 0.43
N ALA A 76 8.14 -8.10 1.29
CA ALA A 76 9.28 -7.52 1.99
C ALA A 76 10.43 -7.12 1.06
N ALA A 77 10.51 -7.69 -0.14
CA ALA A 77 11.53 -7.38 -1.13
C ALA A 77 11.20 -6.16 -2.00
N LEU A 78 9.94 -5.70 -2.02
CA LEU A 78 9.52 -4.54 -2.80
C LEU A 78 10.17 -3.25 -2.26
N PRO A 79 10.62 -2.32 -3.12
CA PRO A 79 11.32 -1.10 -2.68
C PRO A 79 10.37 0.00 -2.14
N CYS A 80 9.39 -0.36 -1.32
CA CYS A 80 8.34 0.51 -0.78
C CYS A 80 8.20 0.42 0.75
N HIS A 81 7.31 1.23 1.32
CA HIS A 81 6.80 1.03 2.67
C HIS A 81 5.43 0.38 2.64
N LEU A 82 5.32 -0.80 3.23
CA LEU A 82 4.04 -1.52 3.36
C LEU A 82 3.19 -0.90 4.46
N VAL A 83 1.90 -0.75 4.21
CA VAL A 83 0.88 -0.24 5.13
C VAL A 83 -0.36 -1.12 5.02
N TRP A 84 -0.90 -1.56 6.14
CA TRP A 84 -2.18 -2.27 6.15
C TRP A 84 -3.32 -1.33 5.81
N ALA A 85 -4.07 -1.66 4.76
CA ALA A 85 -5.26 -0.96 4.31
C ALA A 85 -6.43 -1.94 4.23
N THR A 86 -6.83 -2.44 5.40
CA THR A 86 -7.81 -3.51 5.54
C THR A 86 -8.76 -3.30 6.70
N THR A 87 -9.92 -3.94 6.64
CA THR A 87 -10.92 -4.03 7.72
C THR A 87 -10.43 -4.82 8.93
N TRP A 88 -9.34 -5.58 8.78
CA TRP A 88 -8.69 -6.26 9.91
C TRP A 88 -8.00 -5.28 10.87
N GLU A 89 -7.66 -4.07 10.39
CA GLU A 89 -6.98 -3.04 11.18
C GLU A 89 -5.74 -3.60 11.92
N ASP A 90 -5.59 -3.31 13.21
CA ASP A 90 -4.48 -3.81 14.03
C ASP A 90 -4.44 -5.35 14.14
N ARG A 91 -5.55 -6.06 13.89
CA ARG A 91 -5.54 -7.52 13.86
C ARG A 91 -4.70 -8.07 12.72
N ALA A 92 -4.49 -7.31 11.64
CA ALA A 92 -3.57 -7.71 10.59
C ALA A 92 -2.13 -7.89 11.13
N ASN A 93 -1.72 -7.07 12.10
CA ASN A 93 -0.40 -7.18 12.72
C ASN A 93 -0.27 -8.37 13.69
N THR A 94 -1.35 -8.81 14.33
CA THR A 94 -1.33 -9.92 15.28
C THR A 94 -1.64 -11.27 14.63
N GLU A 95 -2.40 -11.28 13.53
CA GLU A 95 -2.87 -12.49 12.88
C GLU A 95 -2.20 -12.74 11.52
N ILE A 96 -2.02 -11.71 10.68
CA ILE A 96 -1.53 -11.88 9.30
C ILE A 96 0.00 -11.75 9.23
N ALA A 97 0.56 -10.67 9.78
CA ALA A 97 1.98 -10.37 9.68
C ALA A 97 2.90 -11.52 10.15
N PRO A 98 2.66 -12.18 11.31
CA PRO A 98 3.52 -13.29 11.76
C PRO A 98 3.52 -14.50 10.83
N ARG A 99 2.38 -14.76 10.15
CA ARG A 99 2.24 -15.89 9.21
C ARG A 99 2.95 -15.62 7.88
N LEU A 100 3.09 -14.35 7.52
CA LEU A 100 3.84 -13.90 6.34
C LEU A 100 5.32 -13.60 6.67
N GLY A 101 5.73 -13.66 7.94
CA GLY A 101 7.08 -13.25 8.34
C GLY A 101 7.34 -11.75 8.14
N LEU A 102 6.28 -10.94 8.11
CA LEU A 102 6.37 -9.48 8.01
C LEU A 102 6.56 -8.88 9.41
N PRO A 103 7.29 -7.76 9.54
CA PRO A 103 7.30 -7.00 10.79
C PRO A 103 5.92 -6.36 11.03
N ARG A 104 5.73 -5.75 12.21
CA ARG A 104 4.58 -4.88 12.45
C ARG A 104 4.59 -3.75 11.41
N LEU A 105 3.48 -3.56 10.71
CA LEU A 105 3.32 -2.49 9.73
C LEU A 105 2.42 -1.36 10.30
N PRO A 106 2.55 -0.13 9.77
CA PRO A 106 1.54 0.90 9.96
C PRO A 106 0.16 0.42 9.47
N VAL A 107 -0.89 0.91 10.10
CA VAL A 107 -2.29 0.59 9.77
C VAL A 107 -3.00 1.88 9.41
N VAL A 108 -3.76 1.86 8.31
CA VAL A 108 -4.67 2.97 7.98
C VAL A 108 -5.81 2.95 8.98
N ASN A 109 -6.03 4.09 9.64
CA ASN A 109 -7.22 4.30 10.46
C ASN A 109 -8.34 4.82 9.57
N TRP A 110 -9.50 4.19 9.64
CA TRP A 110 -10.67 4.55 8.85
C TRP A 110 -11.53 5.54 9.64
N PRO A 111 -11.59 6.83 9.25
CA PRO A 111 -12.49 7.77 9.89
C PRO A 111 -13.95 7.41 9.58
N GLU A 112 -14.86 7.69 10.51
CA GLU A 112 -16.29 7.62 10.23
C GLU A 112 -16.60 8.61 9.08
N PRO A 113 -17.23 8.18 7.98
CA PRO A 113 -17.52 9.06 6.87
C PRO A 113 -18.56 10.09 7.27
N SER A 114 -18.34 11.35 6.87
CA SER A 114 -19.40 12.36 6.98
C SER A 114 -20.50 12.10 5.93
N PRO A 115 -21.71 12.66 6.11
CA PRO A 115 -22.75 12.59 5.08
C PRO A 115 -22.33 13.19 3.73
N GLU A 116 -21.35 14.09 3.73
CA GLU A 116 -20.77 14.63 2.49
C GLU A 116 -19.87 13.61 1.81
N ASP A 117 -19.03 12.93 2.60
CA ASP A 117 -18.15 11.89 2.12
C ASP A 117 -18.92 10.76 1.44
N GLU A 118 -19.97 10.26 2.08
CA GLU A 118 -20.80 9.21 1.49
C GLU A 118 -21.53 9.65 0.22
N ARG A 119 -21.94 10.93 0.16
CA ARG A 119 -22.59 11.47 -1.04
C ARG A 119 -21.59 11.52 -2.19
N GLU A 120 -20.36 11.95 -1.92
CA GLU A 120 -19.28 11.99 -2.90
C GLU A 120 -18.93 10.59 -3.39
N ASP A 121 -18.73 9.63 -2.48
CA ASP A 121 -18.43 8.24 -2.81
C ASP A 121 -19.54 7.64 -3.69
N ARG A 122 -20.81 7.87 -3.35
CA ARG A 122 -21.94 7.43 -4.19
C ARG A 122 -22.00 8.15 -5.53
N TRP A 123 -21.67 9.45 -5.57
CA TRP A 123 -21.73 10.24 -6.79
C TRP A 123 -20.69 9.79 -7.82
N PHE A 124 -19.47 9.49 -7.36
CA PHE A 124 -18.39 9.03 -8.22
C PHE A 124 -18.31 7.50 -8.34
N GLY A 125 -19.02 6.75 -7.50
CA GLY A 125 -18.99 5.29 -7.47
C GLY A 125 -17.70 4.74 -6.87
N LEU A 126 -17.19 5.37 -5.81
CA LEU A 126 -15.91 5.02 -5.19
C LEU A 126 -16.05 3.86 -4.21
N CYS A 127 -15.00 3.05 -4.13
CA CYS A 127 -14.74 2.26 -2.94
C CYS A 127 -14.54 3.21 -1.74
N TRP A 128 -15.14 2.85 -0.61
CA TRP A 128 -15.10 3.64 0.62
C TRP A 128 -13.67 3.89 1.16
N LYS A 129 -12.68 3.07 0.76
CA LYS A 129 -11.27 3.25 1.13
C LYS A 129 -10.58 4.37 0.33
N THR A 130 -11.05 4.66 -0.89
CA THR A 130 -10.32 5.44 -1.91
C THR A 130 -9.90 6.83 -1.40
N ARG A 131 -10.84 7.59 -0.83
CA ARG A 131 -10.57 8.97 -0.37
C ARG A 131 -9.63 8.99 0.85
N THR A 132 -9.81 8.07 1.80
CA THR A 132 -8.93 7.94 2.96
C THR A 132 -7.50 7.59 2.54
N LEU A 133 -7.32 6.68 1.58
CA LEU A 133 -5.98 6.30 1.09
C LEU A 133 -5.26 7.44 0.39
N VAL A 134 -5.96 8.22 -0.44
CA VAL A 134 -5.38 9.42 -1.07
C VAL A 134 -4.98 10.46 -0.03
N ALA A 135 -5.83 10.71 0.96
CA ALA A 135 -5.51 11.62 2.06
C ALA A 135 -4.31 11.13 2.87
N TRP A 136 -4.26 9.82 3.20
CA TRP A 136 -3.15 9.20 3.93
C TRP A 136 -1.83 9.31 3.17
N ALA A 137 -1.86 9.08 1.85
CA ALA A 137 -0.68 9.19 1.01
C ALA A 137 -0.09 10.61 0.99
N SER A 138 -0.92 11.64 1.22
CA SER A 138 -0.48 13.04 1.35
C SER A 138 0.44 13.48 0.19
N GLY A 139 0.04 13.13 -1.03
CA GLY A 139 0.80 13.43 -2.26
C GLY A 139 2.01 12.50 -2.54
N ARG A 140 2.39 11.60 -1.62
CA ARG A 140 3.43 10.60 -1.87
C ARG A 140 2.99 9.61 -2.95
N PRO A 141 3.91 9.10 -3.79
CA PRO A 141 3.57 8.01 -4.68
C PRO A 141 3.10 6.78 -3.92
N PHE A 142 2.07 6.09 -4.42
CA PHE A 142 1.56 4.90 -3.75
C PHE A 142 1.05 3.82 -4.71
N VAL A 143 1.10 2.58 -4.24
CA VAL A 143 0.33 1.46 -4.76
C VAL A 143 -0.81 1.15 -3.78
N TRP A 144 -1.99 0.83 -4.29
CA TRP A 144 -3.07 0.23 -3.51
C TRP A 144 -3.44 -1.14 -4.10
N ILE A 145 -3.37 -2.20 -3.29
CA ILE A 145 -3.68 -3.57 -3.68
C ILE A 145 -4.95 -4.02 -2.95
N ASP A 146 -5.99 -4.35 -3.70
CA ASP A 146 -7.33 -4.66 -3.17
C ASP A 146 -8.18 -5.34 -4.26
N ASP A 147 -9.21 -6.08 -3.86
CA ASP A 147 -10.17 -6.71 -4.78
C ASP A 147 -11.41 -5.84 -5.05
N GLU A 148 -11.65 -4.80 -4.26
CA GLU A 148 -12.79 -3.88 -4.43
C GLU A 148 -12.50 -2.73 -5.41
N ILE A 149 -11.28 -2.59 -5.92
CA ILE A 149 -10.88 -1.51 -6.82
C ILE A 149 -11.67 -1.55 -8.14
N THR A 150 -12.25 -0.41 -8.50
CA THR A 150 -12.98 -0.21 -9.76
C THR A 150 -12.30 0.80 -10.68
N ASP A 151 -12.82 0.95 -11.91
CA ASP A 151 -12.38 1.99 -12.84
C ASP A 151 -12.76 3.41 -12.36
N ALA A 152 -13.81 3.54 -11.55
CA ALA A 152 -14.19 4.81 -10.94
C ALA A 152 -13.10 5.29 -9.96
N ASP A 153 -12.57 4.38 -9.14
CA ASP A 153 -11.47 4.69 -8.22
C ASP A 153 -10.22 5.14 -8.99
N ARG A 154 -9.88 4.45 -10.09
CA ARG A 154 -8.73 4.81 -10.94
C ARG A 154 -8.87 6.21 -11.51
N ALA A 155 -10.04 6.51 -12.07
CA ALA A 155 -10.32 7.82 -12.66
C ALA A 155 -10.28 8.92 -11.60
N TRP A 156 -10.88 8.69 -10.43
CA TRP A 156 -10.90 9.65 -9.34
C TRP A 156 -9.51 9.90 -8.78
N VAL A 157 -8.74 8.86 -8.47
CA VAL A 157 -7.37 9.01 -7.95
C VAL A 157 -6.47 9.73 -8.95
N SER A 158 -6.58 9.42 -10.25
CA SER A 158 -5.79 10.11 -11.28
C SER A 158 -6.10 11.61 -11.37
N ALA A 159 -7.30 12.03 -11.00
CA ALA A 159 -7.70 13.44 -11.04
C ALA A 159 -7.37 14.19 -9.73
N HIS A 160 -7.35 13.50 -8.59
CA HIS A 160 -7.28 14.13 -7.26
C HIS A 160 -5.97 13.91 -6.51
N HIS A 161 -5.17 12.89 -6.87
CA HIS A 161 -3.87 12.66 -6.25
C HIS A 161 -2.75 13.32 -7.07
N PRO A 162 -1.95 14.26 -6.50
CA PRO A 162 -0.90 14.95 -7.25
C PRO A 162 0.33 14.06 -7.52
N GLY A 163 0.49 12.95 -6.78
CA GLY A 163 1.59 12.00 -6.96
C GLY A 163 1.26 10.87 -7.95
N ARG A 164 2.25 10.03 -8.27
CA ARG A 164 1.99 8.81 -9.05
C ARG A 164 1.23 7.79 -8.19
N ALA A 165 0.15 7.23 -8.72
CA ALA A 165 -0.60 6.16 -8.07
C ALA A 165 -0.77 4.95 -9.00
N LEU A 166 -0.65 3.75 -8.43
CA LEU A 166 -1.05 2.51 -9.06
C LEU A 166 -2.13 1.82 -8.21
N LEU A 167 -3.33 1.72 -8.76
CA LEU A 167 -4.38 0.89 -8.17
C LEU A 167 -4.25 -0.51 -8.78
N HIS A 168 -3.88 -1.51 -8.00
CA HIS A 168 -3.62 -2.88 -8.47
C HIS A 168 -4.76 -3.80 -8.03
N HIS A 169 -5.75 -3.98 -8.92
CA HIS A 169 -6.91 -4.83 -8.63
C HIS A 169 -6.52 -6.31 -8.67
N VAL A 170 -6.81 -7.04 -7.60
CA VAL A 170 -6.61 -8.49 -7.50
C VAL A 170 -7.96 -9.17 -7.36
N PRO A 171 -8.40 -10.01 -8.32
CA PRO A 171 -9.65 -10.74 -8.17
C PRO A 171 -9.68 -11.56 -6.87
N SER A 172 -10.78 -11.44 -6.11
CA SER A 172 -10.94 -12.03 -4.78
C SER A 172 -10.63 -13.53 -4.72
N ALA A 173 -11.00 -14.30 -5.73
CA ALA A 173 -10.74 -15.75 -5.78
C ALA A 173 -9.30 -16.14 -6.14
N ARG A 174 -8.50 -15.21 -6.67
CA ARG A 174 -7.16 -15.51 -7.22
C ARG A 174 -6.04 -15.29 -6.22
N GLY A 175 -6.09 -14.17 -5.49
CA GLY A 175 -4.96 -13.66 -4.72
C GLY A 175 -3.79 -13.17 -5.58
N LEU A 176 -2.76 -12.68 -4.89
CA LEU A 176 -1.52 -12.22 -5.50
C LEU A 176 -0.73 -13.36 -6.14
N THR A 177 -0.29 -13.14 -7.37
CA THR A 177 0.52 -14.07 -8.16
C THR A 177 1.89 -13.50 -8.49
N GLY A 178 2.77 -14.31 -9.07
CA GLY A 178 4.11 -13.86 -9.49
C GLY A 178 4.09 -12.70 -10.49
N ASP A 179 3.09 -12.68 -11.38
CA ASP A 179 2.94 -11.62 -12.37
C ASP A 179 2.54 -10.30 -11.72
N ASP A 180 1.68 -10.35 -10.70
CA ASP A 180 1.32 -9.18 -9.89
C ASP A 180 2.58 -8.61 -9.21
N PHE A 181 3.37 -9.45 -8.54
CA PHE A 181 4.62 -9.00 -7.91
C PHE A 181 5.61 -8.39 -8.90
N SER A 182 5.69 -8.94 -10.11
CA SER A 182 6.58 -8.43 -11.16
C SER A 182 6.12 -7.05 -11.65
N ALA A 183 4.81 -6.86 -11.83
CA ALA A 183 4.25 -5.55 -12.19
C ALA A 183 4.45 -4.50 -11.09
N LEU A 184 4.26 -4.90 -9.83
CA LEU A 184 4.48 -4.05 -8.66
C LEU A 184 5.94 -3.60 -8.53
N ASP A 185 6.89 -4.53 -8.61
CA ASP A 185 8.32 -4.20 -8.53
C ASP A 185 8.76 -3.29 -9.68
N HIS A 186 8.30 -3.56 -10.91
CA HIS A 186 8.58 -2.72 -12.06
C HIS A 186 8.07 -1.29 -11.86
N TRP A 187 6.82 -1.14 -11.42
CA TRP A 187 6.24 0.19 -11.18
C TRP A 187 7.01 0.93 -10.08
N LEU A 188 7.27 0.28 -8.95
CA LEU A 188 7.94 0.89 -7.79
C LEU A 188 9.37 1.34 -8.09
N ARG A 189 10.08 0.69 -9.02
CA ARG A 189 11.43 1.12 -9.45
C ARG A 189 11.43 2.29 -10.43
N ALA A 190 10.29 2.53 -11.09
CA ALA A 190 10.14 3.60 -12.07
C ALA A 190 9.58 4.89 -11.47
N VAL A 191 9.24 4.90 -10.18
CA VAL A 191 8.74 6.07 -9.44
C VAL A 191 9.88 6.89 -8.88
#